data_AF-A0A8D2HP18-F1
#
_entry.id   AF-A0A8D2HP18-F1
#
_cell.length_a   1.000
_cell.length_b   1.000
_cell.length_c   1.000
_cell.angle_alpha   90.00
_cell.angle_beta   90.00
_cell.angle_gamma   90.00
#
_symmetry.space_group_name_H-M   'P 1'
#
loop_
_entity.id
_entity.type
_entity.pdbx_description
1 polymer ?
#
loop_
_entity_poly.entity_id
_entity_poly.type
_entity_poly.pdbx_seq_one_letter_code
_entity_poly.pdbx_strand_id
1 'polypeptide(L)'
;MTVVTMASARVQDLIGLICWQYTSEGREPKLKNAAHGFSLIQVDNTKVTMKEILLKAVKRRKGSQKISGSRADGVFEEDSQIDIATVQDMLSSHHYKSFKVSMIHRLRFTTDVQLGISGDKVEIDPVTNQKASTKFWIKQKPISIDSDLLCACDLAEEKSPSHAIFKLTYLSNHDYKHLYFESDAATINEIVLKVNYILESRASTARAEYFAQKQRKLNRRTSFSFQKEKKSGQQ
;
A
#
# COMPACT_ATOMS: atom_id res chain seq x y z
N MET A 1 -19.91 7.34 -14.69
CA MET A 1 -20.00 5.88 -14.47
C MET A 1 -18.68 5.43 -13.85
N THR A 2 -18.71 4.74 -12.71
CA THR A 2 -17.50 4.19 -12.07
C THR A 2 -17.32 2.76 -12.54
N VAL A 3 -16.20 2.46 -13.20
CA VAL A 3 -15.86 1.10 -13.65
C VAL A 3 -15.01 0.43 -12.56
N VAL A 4 -15.44 -0.75 -12.11
CA VAL A 4 -14.71 -1.55 -11.11
C VAL A 4 -14.25 -2.84 -11.75
N THR A 5 -12.96 -3.12 -11.69
CA THR A 5 -12.38 -4.36 -12.22
C THR A 5 -12.61 -5.51 -11.24
N MET A 6 -13.21 -6.60 -11.73
CA MET A 6 -13.38 -7.83 -10.97
C MET A 6 -12.23 -8.81 -11.24
N ALA A 7 -11.83 -9.58 -10.23
CA ALA A 7 -10.81 -10.62 -10.36
C ALA A 7 -11.16 -11.67 -11.43
N SER A 8 -12.45 -11.98 -11.57
CA SER A 8 -13.00 -12.90 -12.57
C SER A 8 -13.16 -12.30 -13.97
N ALA A 9 -13.01 -10.98 -14.12
CA ALA A 9 -13.14 -10.35 -15.43
C ALA A 9 -12.01 -10.80 -16.36
N ARG A 10 -12.32 -11.09 -17.62
CA ARG A 10 -11.32 -11.42 -18.63
C ARG A 10 -10.83 -10.17 -19.33
N VAL A 11 -9.61 -10.20 -19.86
CA VAL A 11 -9.02 -9.08 -20.61
C VAL A 11 -9.92 -8.62 -21.76
N GLN A 12 -10.49 -9.57 -22.50
CA GLN A 12 -11.45 -9.26 -23.58
C GLN A 12 -12.70 -8.52 -23.09
N ASP A 13 -13.20 -8.82 -21.88
CA ASP A 13 -14.39 -8.19 -21.34
C ASP A 13 -14.07 -6.74 -20.93
N LEU A 14 -12.89 -6.51 -20.34
CA LEU A 14 -12.37 -5.18 -20.00
C LEU A 14 -12.14 -4.32 -21.25
N ILE A 15 -11.47 -4.87 -22.27
CA ILE A 15 -11.26 -4.19 -23.56
C ILE A 15 -12.60 -3.83 -24.19
N GLY A 16 -13.55 -4.79 -24.22
CA GLY A 16 -14.88 -4.58 -24.75
C GLY A 16 -15.61 -3.43 -24.05
N LEU A 17 -15.56 -3.38 -22.71
CA LEU A 17 -16.20 -2.32 -21.93
C LEU A 17 -15.58 -0.93 -22.19
N ILE A 18 -14.25 -0.84 -22.24
CA ILE A 18 -13.54 0.41 -22.56
C ILE A 18 -13.91 0.89 -23.97
N CYS A 19 -13.88 -0.01 -24.96
CA CYS A 19 -14.26 0.32 -26.34
C CYS A 19 -15.72 0.76 -26.46
N TRP A 20 -16.64 0.10 -25.74
CA TRP A 20 -18.04 0.47 -25.68
C TRP A 20 -18.22 1.87 -25.08
N GLN A 21 -17.58 2.16 -23.94
CA GLN A 21 -17.67 3.47 -23.28
C GLN A 21 -17.08 4.58 -24.16
N TYR A 22 -15.93 4.31 -24.79
CA TYR A 22 -15.30 5.26 -25.71
C TYR A 22 -16.22 5.63 -26.88
N THR A 23 -16.89 4.63 -27.44
CA THR A 23 -17.82 4.78 -28.57
C THR A 23 -19.11 5.47 -28.13
N SER A 24 -19.68 5.10 -26.99
CA SER A 24 -20.93 5.67 -26.48
C SER A 24 -20.79 7.13 -26.05
N GLU A 25 -19.61 7.52 -25.55
CA GLU A 25 -19.28 8.91 -25.19
C GLU A 25 -18.79 9.74 -26.39
N GLY A 26 -18.71 9.17 -27.60
CA GLY A 26 -18.32 9.89 -28.81
C GLY A 26 -16.89 10.46 -28.78
N ARG A 27 -15.96 9.77 -28.10
CA ARG A 27 -14.59 10.25 -27.94
C ARG A 27 -13.80 10.15 -29.26
N GLU A 28 -12.87 11.08 -29.46
CA GLU A 28 -11.96 11.13 -30.62
C GLU A 28 -10.50 10.92 -30.18
N PRO A 29 -9.63 10.33 -31.03
CA PRO A 29 -9.92 9.83 -32.37
C PRO A 29 -10.71 8.51 -32.38
N LYS A 30 -11.65 8.33 -33.31
CA LYS A 30 -12.37 7.05 -33.49
C LYS A 30 -11.43 5.85 -33.44
N LEU A 31 -11.81 4.82 -32.67
CA LEU A 31 -11.04 3.59 -32.53
C LEU A 31 -10.83 2.96 -33.92
N LYS A 32 -9.56 2.83 -34.32
CA LYS A 32 -9.15 2.10 -35.52
C LYS A 32 -8.74 0.69 -35.10
N ASN A 33 -8.84 -0.28 -36.02
CA ASN A 33 -8.24 -1.60 -35.83
C ASN A 33 -6.71 -1.46 -35.77
N ALA A 34 -6.17 -1.28 -34.56
CA ALA A 34 -4.73 -1.30 -34.32
C ALA A 34 -4.30 -2.76 -34.17
N ALA A 35 -3.58 -3.28 -35.17
CA ALA A 35 -3.07 -4.65 -35.16
C ALA A 35 -1.96 -4.87 -34.10
N HIS A 36 -1.39 -3.80 -33.55
CA HIS A 36 -0.25 -3.87 -32.63
C HIS A 36 -0.40 -2.85 -31.49
N GLY A 37 -0.83 -3.34 -30.32
CA GLY A 37 -0.67 -2.65 -29.05
C GLY A 37 0.46 -3.28 -28.25
N PHE A 38 1.35 -2.47 -27.68
CA PHE A 38 2.35 -2.96 -26.72
C PHE A 38 1.73 -2.97 -25.32
N SER A 39 1.67 -4.16 -24.70
CA SER A 39 1.36 -4.31 -23.28
C SER A 39 2.66 -4.51 -22.51
N LEU A 40 2.85 -3.78 -21.40
CA LEU A 40 3.99 -3.97 -20.48
C LEU A 40 3.98 -5.35 -19.82
N ILE A 41 2.82 -6.02 -19.80
CA ILE A 41 2.67 -7.41 -19.36
C ILE A 41 2.25 -8.23 -20.59
N GLN A 42 3.10 -9.14 -21.02
CA GLN A 42 2.72 -10.10 -22.06
C GLN A 42 1.52 -10.94 -21.57
N VAL A 43 0.45 -10.87 -22.35
CA VAL A 43 -0.78 -11.63 -22.12
C VAL A 43 -0.88 -12.66 -23.25
N ASP A 44 -0.79 -13.94 -22.88
CA ASP A 44 -0.74 -15.03 -23.86
C ASP A 44 -2.06 -15.19 -24.64
N ASN A 45 -3.19 -14.80 -24.03
CA ASN A 45 -4.53 -14.83 -24.64
C ASN A 45 -5.47 -13.83 -23.92
N THR A 46 -6.37 -13.17 -24.65
CA THR A 46 -7.37 -12.24 -24.10
C THR A 46 -8.47 -12.90 -23.25
N LYS A 47 -8.58 -14.23 -23.29
CA LYS A 47 -9.45 -15.03 -22.40
C LYS A 47 -8.92 -15.11 -20.96
N VAL A 48 -7.66 -14.73 -20.72
CA VAL A 48 -7.07 -14.72 -19.39
C VAL A 48 -7.82 -13.76 -18.47
N THR A 49 -7.94 -14.13 -17.20
CA THR A 49 -8.56 -13.31 -16.16
C THR A 49 -7.60 -12.27 -15.59
N MET A 50 -8.14 -11.18 -15.04
CA MET A 50 -7.37 -10.18 -14.31
C MET A 50 -6.63 -10.78 -13.12
N LYS A 51 -7.21 -11.81 -12.48
CA LYS A 51 -6.54 -12.64 -11.48
C LYS A 51 -5.23 -13.21 -11.99
N GLU A 52 -5.27 -13.99 -13.08
CA GLU A 52 -4.09 -14.66 -13.60
C GLU A 52 -2.98 -13.67 -14.02
N ILE A 53 -3.35 -12.51 -14.58
CA ILE A 53 -2.41 -11.44 -14.91
C ILE A 53 -1.75 -10.87 -13.65
N LEU A 54 -2.54 -10.55 -12.63
CA LEU A 54 -2.05 -9.97 -11.39
C LEU A 54 -1.13 -10.97 -10.67
N LEU A 55 -1.48 -12.25 -10.64
CA LEU A 55 -0.65 -13.31 -10.08
C LEU A 55 0.70 -13.42 -10.79
N LYS A 56 0.71 -13.41 -12.14
CA LYS A 56 1.96 -13.39 -12.92
C LYS A 56 2.81 -12.16 -12.59
N ALA A 57 2.19 -10.98 -12.44
CA ALA A 57 2.89 -9.74 -12.12
C ALA A 57 3.47 -9.72 -10.68
N VAL A 58 2.74 -10.27 -9.71
CA VAL A 58 3.19 -10.39 -8.31
C VAL A 58 4.31 -11.43 -8.21
N LYS A 59 4.17 -12.60 -8.86
CA LYS A 59 5.22 -13.63 -8.90
C LYS A 59 6.52 -13.11 -9.52
N ARG A 60 6.45 -12.38 -10.64
CA ARG A 60 7.62 -11.73 -11.26
C ARG A 60 8.34 -10.77 -10.29
N ARG A 61 7.59 -9.99 -9.51
CA ARG A 61 8.17 -9.05 -8.52
C ARG A 61 8.82 -9.78 -7.34
N LYS A 62 8.23 -10.86 -6.83
CA LYS A 62 8.83 -11.68 -5.75
C LYS A 62 10.10 -12.42 -6.21
N GLY A 63 10.12 -12.95 -7.44
CA GLY A 63 11.31 -13.60 -8.00
C GLY A 63 12.48 -12.63 -8.21
N SER A 64 12.19 -11.36 -8.52
CA SER A 64 13.22 -10.33 -8.73
C SER A 64 13.93 -9.86 -7.45
N GLN A 65 13.39 -10.15 -6.26
CA GLN A 65 14.05 -9.83 -4.98
C GLN A 65 15.00 -10.94 -4.47
N LYS A 66 15.05 -12.11 -5.11
CA LYS A 66 15.85 -13.27 -4.66
C LYS A 66 17.29 -13.31 -5.20
N ILE A 67 17.86 -12.18 -5.62
CA ILE A 67 19.26 -12.08 -6.08
C ILE A 67 20.04 -11.08 -5.21
N SER A 68 20.26 -11.45 -3.94
CA SER A 68 21.47 -11.13 -3.17
C SER A 68 21.41 -11.86 -1.82
N GLY A 69 21.79 -13.13 -1.81
CA GLY A 69 21.85 -13.90 -0.57
C GLY A 69 22.04 -15.38 -0.85
N SER A 70 23.17 -15.91 -0.40
CA SER A 70 23.76 -17.21 -0.68
C SER A 70 22.82 -18.43 -0.61
N ARG A 71 23.16 -19.42 -1.46
CA ARG A 71 22.68 -20.80 -1.51
C ARG A 71 22.58 -21.44 -0.11
N ALA A 72 21.42 -22.00 0.23
CA ALA A 72 21.25 -23.32 0.83
C ALA A 72 19.75 -23.68 0.97
N ASP A 73 19.46 -24.90 0.55
CA ASP A 73 18.33 -25.79 0.82
C ASP A 73 16.89 -25.45 0.42
N GLY A 74 16.35 -26.40 -0.34
CA GLY A 74 15.02 -26.42 -0.90
C GLY A 74 13.97 -26.56 0.18
N VAL A 75 13.10 -25.56 0.23
CA VAL A 75 11.74 -25.71 0.74
C VAL A 75 10.86 -25.67 -0.49
N PHE A 76 10.09 -26.73 -0.68
CA PHE A 76 9.06 -26.84 -1.71
C PHE A 76 8.24 -25.54 -1.73
N GLU A 77 8.23 -24.84 -2.87
CA GLU A 77 7.32 -23.72 -3.07
C GLU A 77 5.92 -24.32 -3.19
N GLU A 78 5.23 -24.43 -2.05
CA GLU A 78 3.80 -24.64 -2.02
C GLU A 78 3.19 -23.44 -2.75
N ASP A 79 2.72 -23.70 -3.97
CA ASP A 79 2.17 -22.72 -4.88
C ASP A 79 0.92 -22.14 -4.20
N SER A 80 1.13 -21.10 -3.40
CA SER A 80 0.09 -20.51 -2.56
C SER A 80 -0.94 -19.95 -3.53
N GLN A 81 -2.02 -20.71 -3.72
CA GLN A 81 -3.10 -20.38 -4.62
C GLN A 81 -3.78 -19.13 -4.03
N ILE A 82 -3.29 -17.95 -4.40
CA ILE A 82 -3.83 -16.68 -3.95
C ILE A 82 -5.33 -16.66 -4.29
N ASP A 83 -6.15 -16.48 -3.26
CA ASP A 83 -7.58 -16.59 -3.36
C ASP A 83 -8.18 -15.46 -4.22
N ILE A 84 -9.34 -15.73 -4.84
CA ILE A 84 -10.10 -14.75 -5.62
C ILE A 84 -10.43 -13.52 -4.77
N ALA A 85 -10.78 -13.70 -3.48
CA ALA A 85 -11.05 -12.57 -2.58
C ALA A 85 -9.82 -11.68 -2.44
N THR A 86 -8.64 -12.27 -2.19
CA THR A 86 -7.38 -11.52 -2.08
C THR A 86 -7.05 -10.74 -3.37
N VAL A 87 -7.32 -11.32 -4.54
CA VAL A 87 -7.13 -10.62 -5.83
C VAL A 87 -8.12 -9.46 -5.96
N GLN A 88 -9.37 -9.65 -5.54
CA GLN A 88 -10.37 -8.58 -5.55
C GLN A 88 -9.96 -7.43 -4.61
N ASP A 89 -9.38 -7.74 -3.47
CA ASP A 89 -8.83 -6.76 -2.53
C ASP A 89 -7.64 -5.99 -3.14
N MET A 90 -6.74 -6.69 -3.82
CA MET A 90 -5.64 -6.04 -4.55
C MET A 90 -6.15 -5.09 -5.63
N LEU A 91 -7.15 -5.49 -6.42
CA LEU A 91 -7.73 -4.66 -7.48
C LEU A 91 -8.50 -3.46 -6.92
N SER A 92 -9.15 -3.62 -5.77
CA SER A 92 -9.93 -2.56 -5.15
C SER A 92 -9.13 -1.67 -4.19
N SER A 93 -7.89 -2.05 -3.87
CA SER A 93 -7.01 -1.34 -2.94
C SER A 93 -6.79 0.14 -3.27
N HIS A 94 -6.86 0.53 -4.54
CA HIS A 94 -6.67 1.91 -4.98
C HIS A 94 -7.94 2.76 -4.90
N HIS A 95 -9.13 2.14 -4.79
CA HIS A 95 -10.36 2.91 -4.64
C HIS A 95 -10.38 3.62 -3.29
N TYR A 96 -10.93 4.83 -3.26
CA TYR A 96 -11.11 5.55 -2.01
C TYR A 96 -11.94 4.74 -1.02
N LYS A 97 -11.43 4.60 0.21
CA LYS A 97 -12.17 4.09 1.38
C LYS A 97 -11.79 4.92 2.60
N SER A 98 -12.78 5.30 3.40
CA SER A 98 -12.58 6.06 4.64
C SER A 98 -12.81 5.21 5.87
N PHE A 99 -12.00 5.42 6.90
CA PHE A 99 -12.06 4.73 8.18
C PHE A 99 -12.21 5.75 9.31
N LYS A 100 -13.00 5.43 10.33
CA LYS A 100 -13.04 6.21 11.57
C LYS A 100 -12.05 5.56 12.54
N VAL A 101 -11.00 6.28 12.89
CA VAL A 101 -9.91 5.80 13.75
C VAL A 101 -9.46 6.91 14.68
N SER A 102 -8.72 6.55 15.73
CA SER A 102 -8.16 7.53 16.66
C SER A 102 -6.70 7.78 16.32
N MET A 103 -6.33 9.03 16.05
CA MET A 103 -4.95 9.43 15.82
C MET A 103 -4.25 9.67 17.16
N ILE A 104 -3.11 9.01 17.38
CA ILE A 104 -2.30 9.14 18.59
C ILE A 104 -1.30 10.28 18.43
N HIS A 105 -1.35 11.25 19.34
CA HIS A 105 -0.44 12.39 19.38
C HIS A 105 0.76 12.13 20.30
N ARG A 106 1.84 12.92 20.16
CA ARG A 106 3.08 12.77 20.93
C ARG A 106 2.88 12.81 22.45
N LEU A 107 1.89 13.56 22.93
CA LEU A 107 1.53 13.67 24.35
C LEU A 107 0.56 12.58 24.82
N ARG A 108 0.40 11.50 24.03
CA ARG A 108 -0.46 10.33 24.30
C ARG A 108 -1.95 10.64 24.49
N PHE A 109 -2.40 11.82 24.09
CA PHE A 109 -3.82 12.03 23.85
C PHE A 109 -4.18 11.56 22.44
N THR A 110 -5.43 11.21 22.25
CA THR A 110 -5.96 10.73 20.98
C THR A 110 -7.04 11.67 20.45
N THR A 111 -7.19 11.74 19.13
CA THR A 111 -8.25 12.50 18.47
C THR A 111 -8.93 11.64 17.42
N ASP A 112 -10.26 11.65 17.40
CA ASP A 112 -11.03 10.95 16.36
C ASP A 112 -10.82 11.63 15.01
N VAL A 113 -10.44 10.84 14.01
CA VAL A 113 -10.22 11.28 12.64
C VAL A 113 -10.96 10.38 11.66
N GLN A 114 -11.35 10.96 10.53
CA GLN A 114 -11.69 10.23 9.33
C GLN A 114 -10.43 10.10 8.47
N LEU A 115 -9.95 8.86 8.32
CA LEU A 115 -8.79 8.51 7.52
C LEU A 115 -9.25 8.03 6.14
N GLY A 116 -9.10 8.86 5.12
CA GLY A 116 -9.35 8.52 3.71
C GLY A 116 -8.12 7.92 3.06
N ILE A 117 -8.23 6.75 2.42
CA ILE A 117 -7.13 6.08 1.73
C ILE A 117 -7.55 5.77 0.30
N SER A 118 -6.76 6.24 -0.66
CA SER A 118 -6.91 5.96 -2.09
C SER A 118 -5.55 5.67 -2.72
N GLY A 119 -5.54 5.25 -3.97
CA GLY A 119 -4.32 5.12 -4.75
C GLY A 119 -3.53 6.42 -4.84
N ASP A 120 -4.19 7.58 -4.83
CA ASP A 120 -3.55 8.87 -5.10
C ASP A 120 -3.05 9.57 -3.84
N LYS A 121 -3.77 9.43 -2.73
CA LYS A 121 -3.46 10.11 -1.47
C LYS A 121 -4.05 9.44 -0.25
N VAL A 122 -3.48 9.78 0.90
CA VAL A 122 -4.02 9.55 2.24
C VAL A 122 -4.44 10.88 2.85
N GLU A 123 -5.68 10.96 3.29
CA GLU A 123 -6.31 12.15 3.87
C GLU A 123 -6.68 11.88 5.33
N ILE A 124 -6.48 12.87 6.19
CA ILE A 124 -6.78 12.80 7.61
C ILE A 124 -7.58 14.05 7.98
N ASP A 125 -8.87 13.85 8.19
CA ASP A 125 -9.80 14.89 8.58
C ASP A 125 -10.20 14.72 10.06
N PRO A 126 -10.05 15.75 10.91
CA PRO A 126 -10.55 15.67 12.28
C PRO A 126 -12.07 15.53 12.27
N VAL A 127 -12.61 14.60 13.06
CA VAL A 127 -14.06 14.48 13.25
C VAL A 127 -14.50 15.61 14.17
N THR A 128 -14.92 16.76 13.60
CA THR A 128 -15.49 17.84 14.41
C THR A 128 -16.85 17.38 14.95
N ASN A 129 -16.95 17.20 16.27
CA ASN A 129 -18.22 16.92 16.91
C ASN A 129 -19.07 18.21 16.88
N GLN A 130 -20.01 18.31 15.94
CA GLN A 130 -20.83 19.52 15.69
C GLN A 130 -21.74 19.95 16.87
N LYS A 131 -21.68 19.29 18.03
CA LYS A 131 -22.58 19.57 19.16
C LYS A 131 -22.03 20.51 20.24
N ALA A 132 -20.78 20.97 20.15
CA ALA A 132 -20.22 21.91 21.13
C ALA A 132 -19.93 23.28 20.49
N SER A 133 -20.78 24.25 20.81
CA SER A 133 -20.53 25.68 20.57
C SER A 133 -19.36 26.15 21.44
N THR A 134 -18.12 26.06 20.96
CA THR A 134 -16.99 26.76 21.57
C THR A 134 -16.16 27.48 20.51
N LYS A 135 -16.37 28.80 20.45
CA LYS A 135 -15.81 29.77 19.48
C LYS A 135 -14.28 30.00 19.59
N PHE A 136 -13.51 29.08 20.15
CA PHE A 136 -12.05 29.26 20.34
C PHE A 136 -11.27 27.96 20.18
N TRP A 137 -11.51 27.22 19.10
CA TRP A 137 -10.77 26.00 18.78
C TRP A 137 -9.97 26.16 17.49
N ILE A 138 -8.67 25.88 17.59
CA ILE A 138 -7.73 25.79 16.47
C ILE A 138 -8.33 24.76 15.50
N LYS A 139 -8.86 25.23 14.37
CA LYS A 139 -9.30 24.37 13.27
C LYS A 139 -8.06 23.62 12.78
N GLN A 140 -7.89 22.38 13.22
CA GLN A 140 -6.79 21.56 12.77
C GLN A 140 -6.96 21.36 11.26
N LYS A 141 -5.96 21.77 10.47
CA LYS A 141 -6.01 21.68 9.02
C LYS A 141 -6.01 20.21 8.62
N PRO A 142 -6.90 19.78 7.70
CA PRO A 142 -6.82 18.47 7.07
C PRO A 142 -5.40 18.18 6.59
N ILE A 143 -4.92 16.97 6.87
CA ILE A 143 -3.63 16.50 6.36
C ILE A 143 -3.92 15.72 5.08
N SER A 144 -3.21 16.04 4.00
CA SER A 144 -3.25 15.28 2.74
C SER A 144 -1.83 14.90 2.37
N ILE A 145 -1.57 13.60 2.23
CA ILE A 145 -0.26 13.03 1.90
C ILE A 145 -0.40 12.34 0.54
N ASP A 146 0.37 12.78 -0.44
CA ASP A 146 0.46 12.13 -1.74
C ASP A 146 1.00 10.69 -1.58
N SER A 147 0.42 9.73 -2.29
CA SER A 147 0.83 8.32 -2.16
C SER A 147 2.28 8.08 -2.59
N ASP A 148 2.85 8.92 -3.45
CA ASP A 148 4.26 8.82 -3.86
C ASP A 148 5.23 9.17 -2.72
N LEU A 149 4.75 9.92 -1.71
CA LEU A 149 5.50 10.27 -0.50
C LEU A 149 5.36 9.22 0.62
N LEU A 150 4.48 8.23 0.48
CA LEU A 150 4.35 7.16 1.47
C LEU A 150 5.55 6.22 1.41
N CYS A 151 6.06 5.83 2.58
CA CYS A 151 7.25 5.00 2.69
C CYS A 151 6.96 3.61 3.26
N ALA A 152 6.16 3.52 4.32
CA ALA A 152 5.82 2.26 4.98
C ALA A 152 4.52 2.37 5.78
N CYS A 153 3.84 1.23 5.94
CA CYS A 153 2.68 1.08 6.81
C CYS A 153 2.81 -0.23 7.58
N ASP A 154 3.09 -0.13 8.88
CA ASP A 154 3.43 -1.26 9.73
C ASP A 154 2.40 -1.40 10.86
N LEU A 155 1.97 -2.63 11.16
CA LEU A 155 1.32 -2.94 12.43
C LEU A 155 2.34 -2.67 13.56
N ALA A 156 2.01 -1.75 14.45
CA ALA A 156 2.91 -1.31 15.52
C ALA A 156 2.68 -2.09 16.81
N GLU A 157 1.42 -2.35 17.16
CA GLU A 157 1.02 -3.08 18.35
C GLU A 157 -0.36 -3.70 18.15
N GLU A 158 -0.59 -4.90 18.71
CA GLU A 158 -1.91 -5.51 18.83
C GLU A 158 -2.07 -6.02 20.25
N LYS A 159 -2.84 -5.30 21.08
CA LYS A 159 -3.06 -5.67 22.49
C LYS A 159 -4.24 -6.62 22.67
N SER A 160 -5.29 -6.40 21.88
CA SER A 160 -6.53 -7.17 21.92
C SER A 160 -7.28 -7.02 20.58
N PRO A 161 -8.31 -7.84 20.31
CA PRO A 161 -9.15 -7.67 19.13
C PRO A 161 -9.81 -6.29 19.03
N SER A 162 -10.02 -5.62 20.16
CA SER A 162 -10.60 -4.28 20.25
C SER A 162 -9.57 -3.14 20.21
N HIS A 163 -8.26 -3.44 20.26
CA HIS A 163 -7.22 -2.43 20.36
C HIS A 163 -5.93 -2.87 19.67
N ALA A 164 -5.72 -2.32 18.48
CA ALA A 164 -4.50 -2.42 17.70
C ALA A 164 -4.06 -1.03 17.22
N ILE A 165 -2.78 -0.90 16.92
CA ILE A 165 -2.13 0.34 16.52
C ILE A 165 -1.33 0.07 15.25
N PHE A 166 -1.49 0.92 14.23
CA PHE A 166 -0.55 0.95 13.10
C PHE A 166 0.23 2.24 13.04
N LYS A 167 1.37 2.16 12.35
CA LYS A 167 2.29 3.26 12.09
C LYS A 167 2.34 3.55 10.58
N LEU A 168 2.00 4.77 10.20
CA LEU A 168 2.20 5.27 8.84
C LEU A 168 3.48 6.11 8.79
N THR A 169 4.37 5.79 7.86
CA THR A 169 5.60 6.55 7.61
C THR A 169 5.56 7.19 6.23
N TYR A 170 5.82 8.50 6.18
CA TYR A 170 5.83 9.28 4.94
C TYR A 170 6.96 10.31 4.94
N LEU A 171 7.36 10.74 3.74
CA LEU A 171 8.35 11.78 3.54
C LEU A 171 7.68 13.16 3.56
N SER A 172 8.20 14.09 4.35
CA SER A 172 7.75 15.47 4.40
C SER A 172 8.91 16.39 4.69
N ASN A 173 9.15 17.39 3.83
CA ASN A 173 10.26 18.34 3.95
C ASN A 173 11.61 17.64 4.20
N HIS A 174 11.90 16.59 3.42
CA HIS A 174 13.11 15.75 3.53
C HIS A 174 13.25 14.92 4.81
N ASP A 175 12.28 14.99 5.73
CA ASP A 175 12.23 14.18 6.93
C ASP A 175 11.21 13.04 6.79
N TYR A 176 11.57 11.86 7.32
CA TYR A 176 10.59 10.81 7.53
C TYR A 176 9.75 11.14 8.77
N LYS A 177 8.46 11.37 8.57
CA LYS A 177 7.47 11.59 9.63
C LYS A 177 6.70 10.31 9.91
N HIS A 178 6.20 10.19 11.13
CA HIS A 178 5.47 9.01 11.61
C HIS A 178 4.15 9.44 12.23
N LEU A 179 3.06 8.82 11.79
CA LEU A 179 1.73 8.94 12.38
C LEU A 179 1.34 7.60 12.97
N TYR A 180 0.62 7.63 14.09
CA TYR A 180 0.14 6.46 14.79
C TYR A 180 -1.37 6.56 14.92
N PHE A 181 -2.05 5.45 14.69
CA PHE A 181 -3.50 5.38 14.77
C PHE A 181 -3.92 4.11 15.49
N GLU A 182 -5.00 4.18 16.25
CA GLU A 182 -5.59 3.06 16.98
C GLU A 182 -7.06 2.84 16.58
N SER A 183 -7.46 1.56 16.58
CA SER A 183 -8.84 1.07 16.38
C SER A 183 -8.89 -0.40 16.80
N ASP A 184 -10.01 -1.08 16.54
CA ASP A 184 -10.09 -2.54 16.56
C ASP A 184 -9.14 -3.20 15.54
N ALA A 185 -8.72 -4.42 15.84
CA ALA A 185 -7.72 -5.15 15.06
C ALA A 185 -8.16 -5.41 13.61
N ALA A 186 -9.46 -5.65 13.38
CA ALA A 186 -9.97 -5.91 12.03
C ALA A 186 -9.82 -4.67 11.14
N THR A 187 -10.23 -3.50 11.62
CA THR A 187 -10.05 -2.22 10.94
C THR A 187 -8.57 -1.91 10.67
N ILE A 188 -7.70 -2.12 11.67
CA ILE A 188 -6.27 -1.84 11.55
C ILE A 188 -5.61 -2.76 10.52
N ASN A 189 -5.91 -4.06 10.56
CA ASN A 189 -5.40 -5.02 9.57
C ASN A 189 -5.87 -4.69 8.15
N GLU A 190 -7.12 -4.27 7.99
CA GLU A 190 -7.65 -3.85 6.68
C GLU A 190 -6.91 -2.61 6.13
N ILE A 191 -6.68 -1.61 6.98
CA ILE A 191 -5.93 -0.39 6.62
C ILE A 191 -4.50 -0.74 6.22
N VAL A 192 -3.79 -1.50 7.06
CA VAL A 192 -2.39 -1.89 6.81
C VAL A 192 -2.30 -2.67 5.49
N LEU A 193 -3.22 -3.60 5.24
CA LEU A 193 -3.26 -4.37 4.00
C LEU A 193 -3.49 -3.47 2.78
N LYS A 194 -4.50 -2.58 2.84
CA LYS A 194 -4.84 -1.65 1.76
C LYS A 194 -3.66 -0.73 1.41
N VAL A 195 -3.01 -0.12 2.40
CA VAL A 195 -1.87 0.78 2.17
C VAL A 195 -0.69 -0.02 1.60
N ASN A 196 -0.42 -1.23 2.10
CA ASN A 196 0.66 -2.05 1.57
C ASN A 196 0.42 -2.46 0.11
N TYR A 197 -0.82 -2.74 -0.33
CA TYR A 197 -1.10 -2.97 -1.75
C TYR A 197 -0.84 -1.73 -2.63
N ILE A 198 -1.17 -0.53 -2.15
CA ILE A 198 -0.84 0.73 -2.85
C ILE A 198 0.68 0.89 -2.93
N LEU A 199 1.40 0.64 -1.84
CA LEU A 199 2.85 0.71 -1.83
C LEU A 199 3.43 -0.33 -2.82
N GLU A 200 3.07 -1.60 -2.74
CA GLU A 200 3.64 -2.67 -3.58
C GLU A 200 3.40 -2.47 -5.07
N SER A 201 2.28 -1.85 -5.45
CA SER A 201 1.93 -1.59 -6.85
C SER A 201 2.63 -0.37 -7.46
N ARG A 202 3.09 0.59 -6.66
CA ARG A 202 3.70 1.84 -7.13
C ARG A 202 5.23 1.84 -7.03
N ALA A 203 5.94 2.29 -8.06
CA ALA A 203 7.35 2.64 -7.90
C ALA A 203 7.45 4.01 -7.21
N SER A 204 8.21 4.11 -6.11
CA SER A 204 8.41 5.37 -5.38
C SER A 204 9.87 5.51 -4.96
N THR A 205 10.50 6.63 -5.32
CA THR A 205 11.88 6.97 -4.94
C THR A 205 11.98 7.23 -3.44
N ALA A 206 11.02 7.93 -2.85
CA ALA A 206 10.95 8.18 -1.41
C ALA A 206 10.98 6.88 -0.61
N ARG A 207 10.22 5.87 -1.07
CA ARG A 207 10.22 4.55 -0.44
C ARG A 207 11.54 3.79 -0.66
N ALA A 208 12.09 3.81 -1.86
CA ALA A 208 13.38 3.15 -2.15
C ALA A 208 14.50 3.74 -1.27
N GLU A 209 14.56 5.06 -1.15
CA GLU A 209 15.51 5.77 -0.29
C GLU A 209 15.30 5.49 1.20
N TYR A 210 14.04 5.41 1.65
CA TYR A 210 13.69 5.06 3.02
C TYR A 210 14.28 3.70 3.42
N PHE A 211 14.07 2.67 2.58
CA PHE A 211 14.61 1.33 2.84
C PHE A 211 16.14 1.31 2.77
N ALA A 212 16.75 2.00 1.81
CA ALA A 212 18.21 2.13 1.74
C ALA A 212 18.77 2.80 3.02
N GLN A 213 18.11 3.84 3.53
CA GLN A 213 18.53 4.50 4.77
C GLN A 213 18.34 3.60 6.00
N LYS A 214 17.23 2.86 6.08
CA LYS A 214 16.97 1.89 7.17
C LYS A 214 18.03 0.79 7.18
N GLN A 215 18.40 0.25 6.01
CA GLN A 215 19.44 -0.76 5.89
C GLN A 215 20.82 -0.23 6.29
N ARG A 216 21.19 0.99 5.87
CA ARG A 216 22.44 1.65 6.29
C ARG A 216 22.53 1.80 7.81
N LYS A 217 21.43 2.21 8.47
CA LYS A 217 21.36 2.32 9.94
C LYS A 217 21.51 0.95 10.61
N LEU A 218 20.90 -0.10 10.07
CA LEU A 218 21.02 -1.46 10.61
C LEU A 218 22.44 -2.01 10.48
N ASN A 219 23.07 -1.89 9.30
CA ASN A 219 24.43 -2.35 9.05
C ASN A 219 25.46 -1.65 9.96
N ARG A 220 25.25 -0.36 10.26
CA ARG A 220 26.06 0.34 11.26
C ARG A 220 25.91 -0.31 12.64
N ARG A 221 24.68 -0.58 13.10
CA ARG A 221 24.44 -1.22 14.40
C ARG A 221 25.08 -2.60 14.51
N THR A 222 25.00 -3.42 13.46
CA THR A 222 25.62 -4.75 13.46
C THR A 222 27.15 -4.68 13.41
N SER A 223 27.73 -3.72 12.69
CA SER A 223 29.19 -3.54 12.68
C SER A 223 29.77 -3.17 14.04
N PHE A 224 29.01 -2.47 14.89
CA PHE A 224 29.41 -2.15 16.27
C PHE A 224 29.32 -3.36 17.21
N SER A 225 28.36 -4.27 17.04
CA SER A 225 28.26 -5.47 17.87
C SER A 225 29.40 -6.46 17.61
N PHE A 226 29.79 -6.66 16.34
CA PHE A 226 30.93 -7.51 15.99
C PHE A 226 32.28 -7.01 16.53
N GLN A 227 32.47 -5.69 16.66
CA GLN A 227 33.67 -5.14 17.28
C GLN A 227 33.69 -5.30 18.81
N LYS A 228 32.53 -5.43 19.46
CA LYS A 228 32.43 -5.60 20.90
C LYS A 228 32.76 -7.04 21.33
N GLU A 229 32.31 -8.03 20.57
CA GLU A 229 32.62 -9.46 20.84
C GLU A 229 34.10 -9.79 20.64
N LYS A 230 34.79 -9.17 19.66
CA LYS A 230 36.23 -9.35 19.48
C LYS A 230 37.09 -8.82 20.64
N LYS A 231 36.55 -7.93 21.48
CA LYS A 231 37.26 -7.38 22.64
C LYS A 231 36.99 -8.13 23.95
N SER A 232 35.96 -8.98 24.01
CA SER A 232 35.61 -9.76 25.22
C SER A 232 36.09 -11.21 25.20
N GLY A 233 36.66 -11.68 24.07
CA GLY A 233 37.24 -13.03 23.93
C GLY A 233 38.75 -13.11 24.15
N GLN A 234 39.38 -12.04 24.66
CA GLN A 234 40.77 -12.02 25.10
C GLN A 234 40.80 -11.67 26.59
N GLN A 235 40.52 -12.66 27.44
CA GLN A 235 40.93 -12.70 28.83
C GLN A 235 41.02 -14.16 29.27
#